data_AF-A0A852TS42-F1
#
_entry.id   AF-A0A852TS42-F1
#
_cell.length_a   1.000
_cell.length_b   1.000
_cell.length_c   1.000
_cell.angle_alpha   90.00
_cell.angle_beta   90.00
_cell.angle_gamma   90.00
#
_symmetry.space_group_name_H-M   'P 1'
#
loop_
_entity.id
_entity.type
_entity.pdbx_description
1 polymer ?
#
loop_
_entity_poly.entity_id
_entity_poly.type
_entity_poly.pdbx_seq_one_letter_code
_entity_poly.pdbx_strand_id
1 'polypeptide(L)'
;MAQPPYGGPPQGPYGSQPPGPGGPQGPPPPPGPGGPQGPYGPNPYLSSPQPRKSNGCAIAAIIGVVIVVVLAIAIVGVVFLASGDDSGGTETGGGGSAGGSGDSGNSQDAGPSYYTTLPDCSIGEGASLSTLVPDYQRSTDEAMDTGGQDWWDGRECAWQTGSGHTGMPAFGYLQIMRNDDRSGVSGAEETETDLETASEGYATTPVDGLGDEAQAWYDTEGKLGCVGVRMSNMYFTSCYDQATDYAFEESVPEQEAIDGAEDLAREAADAIATGGY
;
A
#
# COMPACT_ATOMS: atom_id res chain seq x y z
N MET A 1 -29.38 29.23 -51.66
CA MET A 1 -28.81 30.46 -51.07
C MET A 1 -27.51 30.06 -50.41
N ALA A 2 -26.41 30.66 -50.87
CA ALA A 2 -25.04 30.31 -50.52
C ALA A 2 -24.60 31.05 -49.24
N GLN A 3 -23.82 30.38 -48.39
CA GLN A 3 -23.02 31.01 -47.34
C GLN A 3 -21.53 30.65 -47.56
N PRO A 4 -20.61 31.60 -47.34
CA PRO A 4 -19.20 31.49 -47.74
C PRO A 4 -18.29 30.84 -46.67
N PRO A 5 -17.10 30.35 -47.05
CA PRO A 5 -16.10 29.83 -46.14
C PRO A 5 -15.24 30.99 -45.57
N TYR A 6 -15.08 31.04 -44.24
CA TYR A 6 -14.08 31.92 -43.60
C TYR A 6 -12.80 31.14 -43.33
N GLY A 7 -11.74 31.52 -44.02
CA GLY A 7 -10.37 31.06 -43.78
C GLY A 7 -9.74 31.79 -42.60
N GLY A 8 -9.02 31.03 -41.76
CA GLY A 8 -8.15 31.57 -40.71
C GLY A 8 -6.76 31.95 -41.25
N PRO A 9 -6.06 32.89 -40.60
CA PRO A 9 -4.75 33.37 -41.05
C PRO A 9 -3.61 32.36 -40.75
N PRO A 10 -2.54 32.34 -41.56
CA PRO A 10 -1.40 31.45 -41.37
C PRO A 10 -0.55 31.86 -40.17
N GLN A 11 -0.20 30.89 -39.33
CA GLN A 11 0.77 31.05 -38.25
C GLN A 11 2.19 31.14 -38.82
N GLY A 12 2.85 32.27 -38.58
CA GLY A 12 4.26 32.47 -38.92
C GLY A 12 5.21 31.84 -37.89
N PRO A 13 6.45 31.49 -38.28
CA PRO A 13 7.42 30.85 -37.41
C PRO A 13 8.08 31.90 -36.49
N TYR A 14 7.91 31.75 -35.17
CA TYR A 14 8.62 32.59 -34.21
C TYR A 14 10.09 32.15 -34.13
N GLY A 15 10.96 33.06 -34.57
CA GLY A 15 12.40 32.93 -34.51
C GLY A 15 12.94 33.07 -33.08
N SER A 16 14.06 32.41 -32.85
CA SER A 16 14.87 32.44 -31.64
C SER A 16 15.51 33.84 -31.44
N GLN A 17 15.30 34.41 -30.25
CA GLN A 17 15.93 35.65 -29.81
C GLN A 17 17.31 35.34 -29.19
N PRO A 18 18.39 36.03 -29.57
CA PRO A 18 19.72 35.81 -29.00
C PRO A 18 19.87 36.39 -27.58
N PRO A 19 20.73 35.81 -26.71
CA PRO A 19 20.98 36.33 -25.36
C PRO A 19 21.75 37.66 -25.42
N GLY A 20 21.17 38.72 -24.84
CA GLY A 20 21.85 40.00 -24.66
C GLY A 20 22.71 40.03 -23.38
N PRO A 21 23.80 40.81 -23.33
CA PRO A 21 24.70 40.89 -22.17
C PRO A 21 24.05 41.59 -20.98
N GLY A 22 24.26 41.05 -19.78
CA GLY A 22 23.69 41.53 -18.52
C GLY A 22 24.09 42.97 -18.17
N GLY A 23 23.08 43.81 -18.00
CA GLY A 23 23.21 45.12 -17.34
C GLY A 23 22.82 45.03 -15.87
N PRO A 24 23.36 45.92 -15.01
CA PRO A 24 23.08 45.92 -13.57
C PRO A 24 21.61 46.24 -13.27
N GLN A 25 21.00 45.43 -12.40
CA GLN A 25 19.63 45.60 -11.91
C GLN A 25 19.51 46.89 -11.09
N GLY A 26 18.60 47.79 -11.51
CA GLY A 26 18.26 49.00 -10.77
C GLY A 26 17.46 48.72 -9.50
N PRO A 27 17.41 49.67 -8.55
CA PRO A 27 16.69 49.51 -7.29
C PRO A 27 15.16 49.39 -7.51
N PRO A 28 14.45 48.65 -6.64
CA PRO A 28 13.02 48.42 -6.76
C PRO A 28 12.21 49.71 -6.54
N PRO A 29 11.11 49.92 -7.29
CA PRO A 29 10.25 51.08 -7.12
C PRO A 29 9.45 51.03 -5.81
N PRO A 30 9.09 52.21 -5.23
CA PRO A 30 8.35 52.29 -3.98
C PRO A 30 6.88 51.84 -4.11
N PRO A 31 6.27 51.30 -3.04
CA PRO A 31 4.87 50.87 -3.04
C PRO A 31 3.90 52.05 -3.26
N GLY A 32 3.08 51.97 -4.31
CA GLY A 32 2.05 52.95 -4.63
C GLY A 32 0.72 52.71 -3.89
N PRO A 33 -0.13 53.74 -3.69
CA PRO A 33 -1.38 53.62 -2.93
C PRO A 33 -2.55 53.06 -3.76
N GLY A 34 -3.18 52.01 -3.24
CA GLY A 34 -4.58 51.56 -3.38
C GLY A 34 -5.35 51.85 -4.68
N GLY A 35 -5.47 50.82 -5.54
CA GLY A 35 -6.48 50.73 -6.60
C GLY A 35 -7.49 49.59 -6.33
N PRO A 36 -8.71 49.66 -6.89
CA PRO A 36 -9.82 48.76 -6.58
C PRO A 36 -9.61 47.33 -7.10
N GLN A 37 -9.97 46.35 -6.25
CA GLN A 37 -9.86 44.91 -6.49
C GLN A 37 -10.85 44.46 -7.58
N GLY A 38 -10.30 44.00 -8.70
CA GLY A 38 -11.05 43.33 -9.77
C GLY A 38 -11.33 41.84 -9.48
N PRO A 39 -12.21 41.19 -10.25
CA PRO A 39 -12.67 39.83 -10.00
C PRO A 39 -11.54 38.81 -10.15
N TYR A 40 -11.39 37.96 -9.14
CA TYR A 40 -10.39 36.91 -9.02
C TYR A 40 -10.35 36.02 -10.28
N GLY A 41 -9.27 36.15 -11.05
CA GLY A 41 -8.88 35.17 -12.05
C GLY A 41 -8.31 33.91 -11.39
N PRO A 42 -8.26 32.78 -12.11
CA PRO A 42 -7.75 31.51 -11.60
C PRO A 42 -6.30 31.66 -11.15
N ASN A 43 -6.04 31.26 -9.91
CA ASN A 43 -4.79 31.38 -9.18
C ASN A 43 -3.75 30.36 -9.74
N PRO A 44 -2.65 30.78 -10.39
CA PRO A 44 -1.73 29.86 -11.06
C PRO A 44 -0.67 29.24 -10.12
N TYR A 45 -0.93 29.17 -8.81
CA TYR A 45 0.03 28.64 -7.82
C TYR A 45 -0.25 27.21 -7.35
N LEU A 46 -1.20 26.50 -7.97
CA LEU A 46 -1.33 25.06 -7.81
C LEU A 46 -0.69 24.35 -9.02
N SER A 47 0.63 24.47 -9.11
CA SER A 47 1.41 23.47 -9.82
C SER A 47 1.57 22.31 -8.85
N SER A 48 0.81 21.23 -9.06
CA SER A 48 1.19 19.91 -8.56
C SER A 48 2.69 19.73 -8.82
N PRO A 49 3.49 19.19 -7.89
CA PRO A 49 4.92 18.96 -8.13
C PRO A 49 5.06 18.06 -9.36
N GLN A 50 5.39 18.66 -10.51
CA GLN A 50 5.78 17.91 -11.68
C GLN A 50 7.13 17.28 -11.35
N PRO A 51 7.33 16.00 -11.69
CA PRO A 51 8.60 15.33 -11.46
C PRO A 51 9.69 16.14 -12.16
N ARG A 52 10.62 16.68 -11.37
CA ARG A 52 11.71 17.49 -11.88
C ARG A 52 12.56 16.58 -12.76
N LYS A 53 12.47 16.80 -14.08
CA LYS A 53 13.38 16.20 -15.05
C LYS A 53 14.74 16.90 -14.96
N SER A 54 15.54 16.52 -13.96
CA SER A 54 16.97 16.78 -13.96
C SER A 54 17.65 15.72 -14.82
N ASN A 55 18.30 16.17 -15.88
CA ASN A 55 19.13 15.32 -16.72
C ASN A 55 20.36 14.92 -15.91
N GLY A 56 20.35 13.70 -15.36
CA GLY A 56 21.45 13.18 -14.56
C GLY A 56 21.13 11.79 -14.01
N CYS A 57 21.28 10.79 -14.88
CA CYS A 57 21.53 9.37 -14.57
C CYS A 57 21.31 8.93 -13.09
N ALA A 58 20.08 8.62 -12.69
CA ALA A 58 19.78 7.89 -11.45
C ALA A 58 18.31 7.43 -11.46
N ILE A 59 18.15 6.12 -11.59
CA ILE A 59 17.09 5.27 -11.03
C ILE A 59 16.00 6.04 -10.28
N ALA A 60 14.87 6.28 -10.94
CA ALA A 60 13.64 6.76 -10.33
C ALA A 60 12.47 6.01 -10.97
N ALA A 61 12.39 4.74 -10.60
CA ALA A 61 11.23 3.87 -10.74
C ALA A 61 11.47 2.77 -9.69
N ILE A 62 11.26 3.04 -8.41
CA ILE A 62 11.37 2.04 -7.32
C ILE A 62 10.20 2.25 -6.35
N ILE A 63 8.98 2.18 -6.86
CA ILE A 63 7.84 1.72 -6.05
C ILE A 63 7.10 0.63 -6.86
N GLY A 64 7.01 0.77 -8.19
CA GLY A 64 6.52 -0.31 -9.07
C GLY A 64 7.55 -1.34 -9.54
N VAL A 65 8.86 -1.15 -9.28
CA VAL A 65 9.91 -2.06 -9.80
C VAL A 65 10.33 -3.13 -8.78
N VAL A 66 10.17 -2.89 -7.47
CA VAL A 66 10.45 -3.91 -6.45
C VAL A 66 9.54 -5.12 -6.65
N ILE A 67 8.25 -4.89 -6.92
CA ILE A 67 7.25 -5.95 -7.20
C ILE A 67 7.60 -6.73 -8.49
N VAL A 68 8.08 -6.07 -9.55
CA VAL A 68 8.44 -6.75 -10.81
C VAL A 68 9.75 -7.54 -10.69
N VAL A 69 10.72 -7.08 -9.89
CA VAL A 69 11.99 -7.81 -9.67
C VAL A 69 11.78 -9.03 -8.77
N VAL A 70 10.94 -8.93 -7.73
CA VAL A 70 10.58 -10.08 -6.88
C VAL A 70 9.81 -11.14 -7.68
N LEU A 71 8.85 -10.72 -8.52
CA LEU A 71 8.12 -11.65 -9.41
C LEU A 71 9.02 -12.28 -10.50
N ALA A 72 10.00 -11.55 -11.04
CA ALA A 72 10.93 -12.09 -12.04
C ALA A 72 11.91 -13.13 -11.46
N ILE A 73 12.31 -12.99 -10.19
CA ILE A 73 13.20 -13.96 -9.52
C ILE A 73 12.45 -15.26 -9.18
N ALA A 74 11.18 -15.17 -8.76
CA ALA A 74 10.34 -16.33 -8.51
C ALA A 74 10.15 -17.21 -9.76
N ILE A 75 9.97 -16.60 -10.94
CA ILE A 75 9.80 -17.34 -12.21
C ILE A 75 11.09 -18.07 -12.63
N VAL A 76 12.27 -17.49 -12.36
CA VAL A 76 13.56 -18.12 -12.70
C VAL A 76 13.92 -19.25 -11.72
N GLY A 77 13.53 -19.13 -10.44
CA GLY A 77 13.75 -20.18 -9.43
C GLY A 77 12.96 -21.47 -9.69
N VAL A 78 11.70 -21.37 -10.12
CA VAL A 78 10.84 -22.54 -10.41
C VAL A 78 11.34 -23.35 -11.61
N VAL A 79 11.91 -22.71 -12.63
CA VAL A 79 12.46 -23.41 -13.80
C VAL A 79 13.79 -24.13 -13.48
N PHE A 80 14.56 -23.64 -12.51
CA PHE A 80 15.83 -24.26 -12.14
C PHE A 80 15.68 -25.46 -11.19
N LEU A 81 14.61 -25.52 -10.40
CA LEU A 81 14.30 -26.67 -9.54
C LEU A 81 13.53 -27.80 -10.25
N ALA A 82 12.95 -27.55 -11.42
CA ALA A 82 12.24 -28.55 -12.23
C ALA A 82 13.17 -29.46 -13.08
N SER A 83 14.50 -29.40 -12.90
CA SER A 83 15.48 -30.17 -13.70
C SER A 83 16.39 -31.11 -12.88
N GLY A 84 15.97 -31.55 -11.69
CA GLY A 84 16.71 -32.51 -10.86
C GLY A 84 16.01 -33.87 -10.76
N ASP A 85 16.53 -34.87 -11.46
CA ASP A 85 16.05 -36.27 -11.50
C ASP A 85 16.11 -37.03 -10.16
N ASP A 86 15.15 -37.97 -10.05
CA ASP A 86 14.93 -39.11 -9.17
C ASP A 86 16.11 -39.75 -8.39
N SER A 87 15.84 -40.23 -7.16
CA SER A 87 15.75 -41.69 -6.85
C SER A 87 15.54 -42.06 -5.37
N GLY A 88 14.57 -42.96 -5.10
CA GLY A 88 14.82 -44.16 -4.27
C GLY A 88 14.18 -44.32 -2.87
N GLY A 89 12.96 -44.88 -2.83
CA GLY A 89 12.55 -46.08 -2.04
C GLY A 89 12.49 -46.04 -0.49
N THR A 90 11.37 -46.51 0.09
CA THR A 90 11.23 -47.81 0.82
C THR A 90 9.80 -47.97 1.39
N GLU A 91 9.17 -49.13 1.15
CA GLU A 91 7.89 -49.56 1.72
C GLU A 91 8.02 -50.00 3.20
N THR A 92 6.91 -50.03 3.95
CA THR A 92 6.32 -51.22 4.63
C THR A 92 5.67 -50.91 6.00
N GLY A 93 4.34 -51.10 6.10
CA GLY A 93 3.77 -52.06 7.07
C GLY A 93 2.97 -51.59 8.30
N GLY A 94 1.68 -51.96 8.33
CA GLY A 94 0.88 -52.31 9.53
C GLY A 94 0.01 -51.19 10.09
N GLY A 95 -1.31 -51.29 10.30
CA GLY A 95 -2.20 -52.44 10.51
C GLY A 95 -2.85 -52.32 11.89
N GLY A 96 -4.15 -51.99 11.97
CA GLY A 96 -4.90 -52.01 13.24
C GLY A 96 -6.26 -51.31 13.20
N SER A 97 -7.31 -52.06 12.85
CA SER A 97 -8.71 -51.70 13.14
C SER A 97 -9.11 -52.22 14.51
N ALA A 98 -9.77 -51.37 15.31
CA ALA A 98 -10.67 -51.79 16.38
C ALA A 98 -11.76 -50.72 16.55
N GLY A 99 -13.03 -51.15 16.43
CA GLY A 99 -14.20 -50.28 16.53
C GLY A 99 -14.58 -49.93 17.96
N GLY A 100 -15.23 -48.78 18.10
CA GLY A 100 -15.97 -48.38 19.28
C GLY A 100 -17.17 -47.54 18.84
N SER A 101 -18.36 -48.13 18.88
CA SER A 101 -19.64 -47.42 18.72
C SER A 101 -19.89 -46.60 19.98
N GLY A 102 -19.78 -45.28 19.84
CA GLY A 102 -20.20 -44.30 20.83
C GLY A 102 -20.98 -43.19 20.12
N ASP A 103 -22.30 -43.26 20.25
CA ASP A 103 -23.21 -42.15 19.97
C ASP A 103 -22.89 -41.03 20.98
N SER A 104 -22.31 -39.95 20.49
CA SER A 104 -22.03 -38.73 21.22
C SER A 104 -22.12 -37.63 20.19
N GLY A 105 -23.10 -36.74 20.37
CA GLY A 105 -23.42 -35.65 19.44
C GLY A 105 -22.15 -35.01 18.90
N ASN A 106 -22.04 -35.03 17.58
CA ASN A 106 -20.95 -34.43 16.83
C ASN A 106 -21.02 -32.91 17.04
N SER A 107 -20.48 -32.43 18.16
CA SER A 107 -19.81 -31.15 18.19
C SER A 107 -18.70 -31.30 17.18
N GLN A 108 -18.98 -30.90 15.94
CA GLN A 108 -17.91 -30.61 15.00
C GLN A 108 -16.96 -29.70 15.76
N ASP A 109 -15.78 -30.24 16.07
CA ASP A 109 -14.55 -29.47 16.23
C ASP A 109 -14.58 -28.49 15.08
N ALA A 110 -15.02 -27.26 15.35
CA ALA A 110 -14.76 -26.16 14.47
C ALA A 110 -13.24 -26.07 14.48
N GLY A 111 -12.61 -26.44 13.37
CA GLY A 111 -11.24 -26.02 13.12
C GLY A 111 -11.12 -24.51 13.35
N PRO A 112 -9.89 -23.95 13.37
CA PRO A 112 -9.73 -22.50 13.46
C PRO A 112 -10.70 -21.84 12.48
N SER A 113 -11.47 -20.88 12.95
CA SER A 113 -12.49 -20.21 12.15
C SER A 113 -11.81 -19.60 10.92
N TYR A 114 -11.95 -20.25 9.77
CA TYR A 114 -11.47 -19.77 8.48
C TYR A 114 -12.34 -18.60 8.03
N TYR A 115 -11.71 -17.59 7.48
CA TYR A 115 -12.39 -16.48 6.83
C TYR A 115 -12.81 -16.88 5.42
N THR A 116 -14.08 -16.66 5.11
CA THR A 116 -14.71 -17.05 3.84
C THR A 116 -14.85 -15.90 2.85
N THR A 117 -14.70 -14.67 3.32
CA THR A 117 -14.87 -13.44 2.57
C THR A 117 -13.70 -12.51 2.83
N LEU A 118 -13.17 -11.85 1.80
CA LEU A 118 -12.20 -10.78 1.98
C LEU A 118 -12.91 -9.50 2.46
N PRO A 119 -12.48 -8.88 3.57
CA PRO A 119 -13.02 -7.61 4.02
C PRO A 119 -12.84 -6.48 3.00
N ASP A 120 -13.70 -5.48 3.08
CA ASP A 120 -13.49 -4.22 2.35
C ASP A 120 -12.70 -3.21 3.19
N CYS A 121 -12.34 -2.07 2.59
CA CYS A 121 -11.52 -1.05 3.27
C CYS A 121 -12.16 -0.46 4.54
N SER A 122 -13.46 -0.64 4.78
CA SER A 122 -14.11 -0.12 5.99
C SER A 122 -13.55 -0.68 7.29
N ILE A 123 -12.85 -1.83 7.25
CA ILE A 123 -12.17 -2.36 8.45
C ILE A 123 -11.05 -1.45 8.96
N GLY A 124 -10.48 -0.60 8.10
CA GLY A 124 -9.49 0.40 8.49
C GLY A 124 -10.11 1.75 8.87
N GLU A 125 -11.42 1.95 8.66
CA GLU A 125 -12.09 3.26 8.80
C GLU A 125 -12.65 3.49 10.20
N GLY A 126 -11.73 3.43 11.17
CA GLY A 126 -12.03 3.50 12.58
C GLY A 126 -11.62 4.78 13.30
N ALA A 127 -11.66 4.74 14.63
CA ALA A 127 -11.27 5.83 15.52
C ALA A 127 -9.76 6.13 15.44
N SER A 128 -8.93 5.10 15.30
CA SER A 128 -7.47 5.24 15.12
C SER A 128 -7.17 5.98 13.84
N LEU A 129 -7.77 5.57 12.71
CA LEU A 129 -7.60 6.27 11.43
C LEU A 129 -8.07 7.72 11.50
N SER A 130 -9.23 7.98 12.09
CA SER A 130 -9.76 9.33 12.25
C SER A 130 -8.86 10.25 13.09
N THR A 131 -8.10 9.66 14.02
CA THR A 131 -7.16 10.38 14.89
C THR A 131 -5.83 10.63 14.19
N LEU A 132 -5.29 9.60 13.54
CA LEU A 132 -3.97 9.62 12.90
C LEU A 132 -3.98 10.34 11.55
N VAL A 133 -5.08 10.24 10.81
CA VAL A 133 -5.28 10.84 9.48
C VAL A 133 -6.50 11.77 9.53
N PRO A 134 -6.34 13.01 10.02
CA PRO A 134 -7.46 13.93 10.18
C PRO A 134 -8.17 14.23 8.85
N ASP A 135 -9.50 14.31 8.91
CA ASP A 135 -10.34 14.58 7.74
C ASP A 135 -10.03 13.65 6.55
N TYR A 136 -9.68 12.38 6.84
CA TYR A 136 -9.16 11.46 5.84
C TYR A 136 -10.07 11.35 4.60
N GLN A 137 -9.42 11.14 3.46
CA GLN A 137 -10.06 10.76 2.21
C GLN A 137 -9.44 9.47 1.72
N ARG A 138 -10.29 8.52 1.31
CA ARG A 138 -9.84 7.27 0.70
C ARG A 138 -9.22 7.59 -0.67
N SER A 139 -7.94 7.29 -0.83
CA SER A 139 -7.20 7.47 -2.08
C SER A 139 -7.11 6.19 -2.91
N THR A 140 -7.16 5.01 -2.26
CA THR A 140 -7.12 3.70 -2.91
C THR A 140 -8.16 2.78 -2.29
N ASP A 141 -8.85 2.02 -3.15
CA ASP A 141 -9.77 0.94 -2.82
C ASP A 141 -9.84 -0.02 -4.00
N GLU A 142 -8.80 -0.83 -4.14
CA GLU A 142 -8.58 -1.63 -5.35
C GLU A 142 -8.37 -3.10 -4.97
N ALA A 143 -8.91 -4.00 -5.79
CA ALA A 143 -8.58 -5.40 -5.67
C ALA A 143 -7.15 -5.62 -6.19
N MET A 144 -6.37 -6.44 -5.49
CA MET A 144 -5.05 -6.84 -5.94
C MET A 144 -5.15 -7.74 -7.18
N ASP A 145 -4.20 -7.61 -8.09
CA ASP A 145 -4.10 -8.50 -9.25
C ASP A 145 -3.56 -9.86 -8.80
N THR A 146 -4.43 -10.88 -8.78
CA THR A 146 -4.05 -12.24 -8.37
C THR A 146 -3.24 -12.98 -9.44
N GLY A 147 -3.02 -12.37 -10.61
CA GLY A 147 -2.41 -13.04 -11.76
C GLY A 147 -3.28 -14.16 -12.32
N GLY A 148 -4.60 -14.12 -12.08
CA GLY A 148 -5.54 -15.16 -12.48
C GLY A 148 -5.57 -16.39 -11.57
N GLN A 149 -4.96 -16.29 -10.38
CA GLN A 149 -5.02 -17.33 -9.36
C GLN A 149 -6.33 -17.21 -8.58
N ASP A 150 -6.97 -18.35 -8.31
CA ASP A 150 -8.28 -18.45 -7.65
C ASP A 150 -8.19 -18.87 -6.18
N TRP A 151 -7.00 -19.27 -5.71
CA TRP A 151 -6.74 -19.68 -4.34
C TRP A 151 -6.43 -18.52 -3.39
N TRP A 152 -6.39 -17.27 -3.88
CA TRP A 152 -6.29 -16.11 -3.02
C TRP A 152 -6.97 -14.90 -3.63
N ASP A 153 -7.37 -13.98 -2.77
CA ASP A 153 -7.85 -12.66 -3.12
C ASP A 153 -7.25 -11.60 -2.20
N GLY A 154 -7.10 -10.38 -2.72
CA GLY A 154 -6.49 -9.29 -1.96
C GLY A 154 -7.08 -7.93 -2.28
N ARG A 155 -6.87 -6.99 -1.37
CA ARG A 155 -7.35 -5.60 -1.46
C ARG A 155 -6.32 -4.65 -0.91
N GLU A 156 -6.16 -3.54 -1.61
CA GLU A 156 -5.35 -2.40 -1.18
C GLU A 156 -6.24 -1.22 -0.82
N CYS A 157 -5.94 -0.63 0.34
CA CYS A 157 -6.66 0.51 0.89
C CYS A 157 -5.65 1.58 1.28
N ALA A 158 -5.96 2.82 0.96
CA ALA A 158 -5.12 3.94 1.34
C ALA A 158 -5.95 5.17 1.69
N TRP A 159 -5.49 5.90 2.69
CA TRP A 159 -6.12 7.12 3.18
C TRP A 159 -5.10 8.22 3.34
N GLN A 160 -5.51 9.44 3.00
CA GLN A 160 -4.69 10.63 3.11
C GLN A 160 -5.46 11.72 3.83
N THR A 161 -4.75 12.57 4.56
CA THR A 161 -5.33 13.77 5.19
C THR A 161 -6.04 14.62 4.14
N GLY A 162 -7.28 15.02 4.43
CA GLY A 162 -8.11 15.76 3.49
C GLY A 162 -7.50 17.11 3.13
N SER A 163 -7.61 17.51 1.86
CA SER A 163 -7.03 18.76 1.34
C SER A 163 -7.53 20.06 2.02
N GLY A 164 -8.62 19.99 2.79
CA GLY A 164 -9.14 21.11 3.58
C GLY A 164 -8.55 21.22 4.98
N HIS A 165 -7.79 20.22 5.44
CA HIS A 165 -7.19 20.19 6.76
C HIS A 165 -5.98 21.15 6.84
N THR A 166 -5.82 21.85 7.95
CA THR A 166 -4.72 22.83 8.16
C THR A 166 -3.55 22.27 9.00
N GLY A 167 -3.61 20.99 9.37
CA GLY A 167 -2.54 20.27 10.06
C GLY A 167 -1.54 19.66 9.09
N MET A 168 -0.58 18.91 9.65
CA MET A 168 0.39 18.19 8.84
C MET A 168 -0.28 17.03 8.09
N PRO A 169 0.10 16.77 6.83
CA PRO A 169 -0.45 15.66 6.08
C PRO A 169 0.04 14.33 6.66
N ALA A 170 -0.90 13.43 6.90
CA ALA A 170 -0.67 12.06 7.30
C ALA A 170 -1.28 11.08 6.28
N PHE A 171 -0.78 9.85 6.33
CA PHE A 171 -1.12 8.76 5.43
C PHE A 171 -1.28 7.46 6.20
N GLY A 172 -2.32 6.70 5.86
CA GLY A 172 -2.53 5.34 6.34
C GLY A 172 -2.71 4.39 5.16
N TYR A 173 -2.17 3.18 5.28
CA TYR A 173 -2.23 2.14 4.28
C TYR A 173 -2.65 0.81 4.90
N LEU A 174 -3.40 0.01 4.15
CA LEU A 174 -3.78 -1.34 4.54
C LEU A 174 -3.77 -2.24 3.30
N GLN A 175 -3.04 -3.35 3.37
CA GLN A 175 -3.14 -4.48 2.45
C GLN A 175 -3.82 -5.63 3.16
N ILE A 176 -4.80 -6.26 2.52
CA ILE A 176 -5.52 -7.41 3.07
C ILE A 176 -5.44 -8.54 2.05
N MET A 177 -5.08 -9.74 2.49
CA MET A 177 -4.99 -10.94 1.68
C MET A 177 -5.72 -12.09 2.38
N ARG A 178 -6.49 -12.86 1.64
CA ARG A 178 -7.14 -14.08 2.12
C ARG A 178 -6.72 -15.23 1.22
N ASN A 179 -6.20 -16.28 1.83
CA ASN A 179 -5.74 -17.47 1.15
C ASN A 179 -6.73 -18.61 1.39
N ASP A 180 -7.13 -19.29 0.32
CA ASP A 180 -7.84 -20.57 0.36
C ASP A 180 -6.83 -21.73 0.31
N ASP A 181 -7.25 -22.91 0.73
CA ASP A 181 -6.41 -24.11 0.64
C ASP A 181 -6.08 -24.44 -0.83
N ARG A 182 -4.82 -24.78 -1.09
CA ARG A 182 -4.35 -25.30 -2.37
C ARG A 182 -3.66 -26.64 -2.23
N SER A 183 -3.37 -27.29 -3.35
CA SER A 183 -2.77 -28.63 -3.34
C SER A 183 -1.44 -28.65 -2.58
N GLY A 184 -1.47 -29.19 -1.37
CA GLY A 184 -0.28 -29.41 -0.53
C GLY A 184 0.06 -28.28 0.43
N VAL A 185 -0.71 -27.18 0.46
CA VAL A 185 -0.49 -26.05 1.38
C VAL A 185 -1.85 -25.50 1.84
N SER A 186 -2.00 -25.30 3.15
CA SER A 186 -3.22 -24.70 3.70
C SER A 186 -3.19 -23.16 3.57
N GLY A 187 -4.36 -22.52 3.53
CA GLY A 187 -4.42 -21.05 3.50
C GLY A 187 -3.73 -20.42 4.71
N ALA A 188 -3.81 -21.05 5.87
CA ALA A 188 -3.11 -20.60 7.08
C ALA A 188 -1.57 -20.68 6.96
N GLU A 189 -1.04 -21.71 6.30
CA GLU A 189 0.39 -21.86 6.04
C GLU A 189 0.89 -20.84 4.99
N GLU A 190 0.07 -20.49 3.99
CA GLU A 190 0.39 -19.39 3.06
C GLU A 190 0.49 -18.05 3.81
N THR A 191 -0.41 -17.75 4.75
CA THR A 191 -0.33 -16.48 5.50
C THR A 191 0.88 -16.35 6.42
N GLU A 192 1.47 -17.48 6.85
CA GLU A 192 2.77 -17.47 7.55
C GLU A 192 3.88 -17.02 6.59
N THR A 193 3.86 -17.55 5.37
CA THR A 193 4.78 -17.16 4.29
C THR A 193 4.58 -15.69 3.89
N ASP A 194 3.35 -15.19 3.86
CA ASP A 194 3.04 -13.80 3.56
C ASP A 194 3.67 -12.85 4.60
N LEU A 195 3.54 -13.17 5.90
CA LEU A 195 4.14 -12.39 6.98
C LEU A 195 5.67 -12.40 6.92
N GLU A 196 6.27 -13.58 6.70
CA GLU A 196 7.72 -13.70 6.54
C GLU A 196 8.22 -12.88 5.34
N THR A 197 7.54 -13.00 4.19
CA THR A 197 7.93 -12.30 2.95
C THR A 197 7.80 -10.79 3.09
N ALA A 198 6.70 -10.29 3.66
CA ALA A 198 6.45 -8.86 3.79
C ALA A 198 7.41 -8.17 4.76
N SER A 199 7.91 -8.90 5.76
CA SER A 199 8.87 -8.41 6.75
C SER A 199 10.33 -8.76 6.42
N GLU A 200 10.58 -9.45 5.30
CA GLU A 200 11.91 -9.88 4.90
C GLU A 200 12.87 -8.68 4.76
N GLY A 201 14.03 -8.78 5.39
CA GLY A 201 15.06 -7.74 5.32
C GLY A 201 14.90 -6.59 6.32
N TYR A 202 13.82 -6.57 7.11
CA TYR A 202 13.61 -5.59 8.18
C TYR A 202 14.02 -6.14 9.55
N ALA A 203 14.31 -5.23 10.48
CA ALA A 203 14.39 -5.58 11.90
C ALA A 203 12.96 -5.59 12.46
N THR A 204 12.48 -6.75 12.87
CA THR A 204 11.11 -6.92 13.35
C THR A 204 11.02 -7.00 14.87
N THR A 205 9.89 -6.57 15.42
CA THR A 205 9.52 -6.74 16.83
C THR A 205 8.15 -7.43 16.91
N PRO A 206 7.98 -8.50 17.70
CA PRO A 206 6.68 -9.12 17.88
C PRO A 206 5.66 -8.16 18.50
N VAL A 207 4.41 -8.21 18.03
CA VAL A 207 3.29 -7.43 18.58
C VAL A 207 2.34 -8.37 19.30
N ASP A 208 2.30 -8.30 20.62
CA ASP A 208 1.48 -9.18 21.44
C ASP A 208 -0.03 -8.85 21.33
N GLY A 209 -0.84 -9.90 21.40
CA GLY A 209 -2.30 -9.81 21.47
C GLY A 209 -2.99 -9.36 20.19
N LEU A 210 -2.34 -9.57 19.04
CA LEU A 210 -2.86 -9.20 17.73
C LEU A 210 -2.80 -10.40 16.77
N GLY A 211 -3.98 -10.88 16.35
CA GLY A 211 -4.10 -12.07 15.50
C GLY A 211 -3.54 -13.34 16.13
N ASP A 212 -3.19 -14.30 15.28
CA ASP A 212 -2.41 -15.50 15.65
C ASP A 212 -0.92 -15.16 15.81
N GLU A 213 -0.44 -14.23 14.98
CA GLU A 213 0.93 -13.73 14.97
C GLU A 213 0.95 -12.33 14.37
N ALA A 214 1.76 -11.44 14.94
CA ALA A 214 1.97 -10.11 14.39
C ALA A 214 3.40 -9.63 14.62
N GLN A 215 3.91 -8.86 13.66
CA GLN A 215 5.25 -8.28 13.71
C GLN A 215 5.19 -6.82 13.26
N ALA A 216 5.90 -5.95 13.97
CA ALA A 216 6.11 -4.55 13.62
C ALA A 216 7.50 -4.33 13.05
N TRP A 217 7.63 -3.44 12.08
CA TRP A 217 8.90 -3.00 11.52
C TRP A 217 8.80 -1.57 10.98
N TYR A 218 9.96 -0.99 10.69
CA TYR A 218 10.06 0.29 9.99
C TYR A 218 10.68 0.11 8.62
N ASP A 219 9.95 0.52 7.58
CA ASP A 219 10.47 0.61 6.23
C ASP A 219 11.28 1.89 6.05
N THR A 220 12.60 1.76 6.10
CA THR A 220 13.51 2.91 5.93
C THR A 220 13.46 3.55 4.53
N GLU A 221 13.06 2.79 3.50
CA GLU A 221 12.97 3.32 2.13
C GLU A 221 11.70 4.15 1.95
N GLY A 222 10.55 3.60 2.37
CA GLY A 222 9.27 4.30 2.36
C GLY A 222 9.10 5.33 3.48
N LYS A 223 9.94 5.27 4.53
CA LYS A 223 9.79 5.99 5.80
C LYS A 223 8.44 5.70 6.49
N LEU A 224 8.04 4.44 6.51
CA LEU A 224 6.75 4.00 7.07
C LEU A 224 6.96 3.10 8.27
N GLY A 225 6.19 3.30 9.34
CA GLY A 225 5.98 2.24 10.32
C GLY A 225 4.96 1.26 9.77
N CYS A 226 5.18 -0.04 9.96
CA CYS A 226 4.29 -1.09 9.46
C CYS A 226 4.08 -2.19 10.51
N VAL A 227 2.90 -2.80 10.48
CA VAL A 227 2.55 -3.99 11.26
C VAL A 227 1.86 -5.01 10.35
N GLY A 228 2.46 -6.18 10.24
CA GLY A 228 1.89 -7.35 9.57
C GLY A 228 1.20 -8.25 10.58
N VAL A 229 0.00 -8.73 10.25
CA VAL A 229 -0.84 -9.53 11.15
C VAL A 229 -1.37 -10.74 10.40
N ARG A 230 -1.19 -11.92 11.00
CA ARG A 230 -1.76 -13.19 10.54
C ARG A 230 -2.97 -13.55 11.40
N MET A 231 -4.07 -13.93 10.76
CA MET A 231 -5.31 -14.38 11.40
C MET A 231 -5.88 -15.57 10.62
N SER A 232 -5.67 -16.79 11.10
CA SER A 232 -6.05 -18.02 10.38
C SER A 232 -5.51 -18.01 8.94
N ASN A 233 -6.38 -17.91 7.94
CA ASN A 233 -6.06 -17.85 6.51
C ASN A 233 -6.11 -16.43 5.91
N MET A 234 -6.15 -15.42 6.76
CA MET A 234 -6.07 -14.01 6.39
C MET A 234 -4.75 -13.41 6.87
N TYR A 235 -4.17 -12.58 6.02
CA TYR A 235 -3.01 -11.76 6.34
C TYR A 235 -3.36 -10.30 6.02
N PHE A 236 -2.90 -9.37 6.84
CA PHE A 236 -2.95 -7.96 6.47
C PHE A 236 -1.75 -7.19 6.98
N THR A 237 -1.41 -6.09 6.30
CA THR A 237 -0.37 -5.14 6.72
C THR A 237 -0.97 -3.77 6.85
N SER A 238 -0.86 -3.14 8.01
CA SER A 238 -1.09 -1.71 8.19
C SER A 238 0.23 -0.96 8.11
N CYS A 239 0.24 0.22 7.49
CA CYS A 239 1.38 1.13 7.56
C CYS A 239 0.91 2.57 7.78
N TYR A 240 1.77 3.36 8.42
CA TYR A 240 1.48 4.75 8.77
C TYR A 240 2.73 5.64 8.64
N ASP A 241 2.50 6.87 8.20
CA ASP A 241 3.45 7.99 8.33
C ASP A 241 2.70 9.33 8.39
N GLN A 242 3.38 10.33 8.92
CA GLN A 242 2.95 11.71 8.94
C GLN A 242 4.14 12.61 8.65
N ALA A 243 3.94 13.62 7.80
CA ALA A 243 4.95 14.62 7.56
C ALA A 243 5.13 15.50 8.80
N THR A 244 6.36 15.92 9.09
CA THR A 244 6.61 16.97 10.09
C THR A 244 6.71 18.36 9.46
N ASP A 245 6.68 18.42 8.12
CA ASP A 245 6.66 19.65 7.33
C ASP A 245 5.72 19.53 6.11
N TYR A 246 5.29 20.68 5.56
CA TYR A 246 4.37 20.71 4.41
C TYR A 246 4.99 20.30 3.06
N ALA A 247 6.31 20.25 2.97
CA ALA A 247 7.04 19.79 1.79
C ALA A 247 7.26 18.26 1.78
N PHE A 248 6.90 17.56 2.86
CA PHE A 248 7.11 16.12 3.03
C PHE A 248 8.60 15.74 2.97
N GLU A 249 9.48 16.61 3.45
CA GLU A 249 10.93 16.34 3.47
C GLU A 249 11.31 15.50 4.70
N GLU A 250 10.62 15.75 5.82
CA GLU A 250 10.76 15.07 7.09
C GLU A 250 9.46 14.32 7.47
N SER A 251 9.64 13.15 8.07
CA SER A 251 8.59 12.25 8.57
C SER A 251 8.64 12.24 10.09
N VAL A 252 7.56 11.79 10.73
CA VAL A 252 7.55 11.53 12.17
C VAL A 252 8.65 10.54 12.55
N PRO A 253 9.14 10.54 13.81
CA PRO A 253 10.10 9.56 14.26
C PRO A 253 9.64 8.11 14.01
N GLU A 254 10.59 7.22 13.73
CA GLU A 254 10.36 5.79 13.45
C GLU A 254 9.38 5.13 14.44
N GLN A 255 9.60 5.33 15.75
CA GLN A 255 8.73 4.74 16.76
C GLN A 255 7.30 5.30 16.70
N GLU A 256 7.13 6.59 16.42
CA GLU A 256 5.81 7.20 16.29
C GLU A 256 5.08 6.68 15.03
N ALA A 257 5.82 6.40 13.96
CA ALA A 257 5.27 5.76 12.77
C ALA A 257 4.82 4.31 13.06
N ILE A 258 5.63 3.53 13.79
CA ILE A 258 5.28 2.16 14.21
C ILE A 258 4.05 2.16 15.13
N ASP A 259 4.03 3.04 16.14
CA ASP A 259 2.92 3.13 17.09
C ASP A 259 1.60 3.44 16.36
N GLY A 260 1.63 4.37 15.39
CA GLY A 260 0.46 4.67 14.56
C GLY A 260 0.03 3.50 13.67
N ALA A 261 0.98 2.74 13.10
CA ALA A 261 0.65 1.54 12.34
C ALA A 261 0.04 0.44 13.20
N GLU A 262 0.51 0.26 14.44
CA GLU A 262 -0.04 -0.67 15.41
C GLU A 262 -1.47 -0.30 15.81
N ASP A 263 -1.74 0.98 16.08
CA ASP A 263 -3.08 1.47 16.40
C ASP A 263 -4.09 1.20 15.26
N LEU A 264 -3.66 1.33 13.99
CA LEU A 264 -4.45 0.94 12.83
C LEU A 264 -4.63 -0.59 12.76
N ALA A 265 -3.57 -1.35 13.03
CA ALA A 265 -3.60 -2.81 12.96
C ALA A 265 -4.57 -3.41 13.97
N ARG A 266 -4.56 -2.90 15.21
CA ARG A 266 -5.42 -3.36 16.30
C ARG A 266 -6.89 -3.16 15.96
N GLU A 267 -7.26 -2.00 15.44
CA GLU A 267 -8.65 -1.74 15.07
C GLU A 267 -9.10 -2.56 13.86
N ALA A 268 -8.23 -2.75 12.86
CA ALA A 268 -8.51 -3.63 11.72
C ALA A 268 -8.69 -5.09 12.14
N ALA A 269 -7.82 -5.62 13.00
CA ALA A 269 -7.95 -6.98 13.53
C ALA A 269 -9.24 -7.18 14.34
N ASP A 270 -9.60 -6.21 15.18
CA ASP A 270 -10.86 -6.24 15.95
C ASP A 270 -12.07 -6.23 15.00
N ALA A 271 -12.04 -5.41 13.95
CA ALA A 271 -13.09 -5.37 12.93
C ALA A 271 -13.19 -6.70 12.17
N ILE A 272 -12.07 -7.31 11.80
CA ILE A 272 -12.02 -8.63 11.15
C ILE A 272 -12.60 -9.72 12.06
N ALA A 273 -12.14 -9.79 13.31
CA ALA A 273 -12.56 -10.81 14.27
C ALA A 273 -14.06 -10.74 14.61
N THR A 274 -14.66 -9.55 14.56
CA THR A 274 -16.07 -9.33 14.90
C THR A 274 -17.00 -9.26 13.70
N GLY A 275 -16.47 -9.04 12.49
CA GLY A 275 -17.25 -8.84 11.26
C GLY A 275 -17.84 -10.12 10.66
N GLY A 276 -17.35 -11.29 11.06
CA GLY A 276 -17.86 -12.59 10.57
C GLY A 276 -17.56 -12.83 9.10
N TYR A 277 -16.34 -12.51 8.68
CA TYR A 277 -15.83 -12.70 7.33
C TYR A 277 -15.56 -14.18 7.01
#